data_AF-A0A5K0XC50-F1
#
_entry.id   AF-A0A5K0XC50-F1
#
_cell.length_a   1.000
_cell.length_b   1.000
_cell.length_c   1.000
_cell.angle_alpha   90.00
_cell.angle_beta   90.00
_cell.angle_gamma   90.00
#
_symmetry.space_group_name_H-M   'P 1'
#
loop_
_entity.id
_entity.type
_entity.pdbx_description
1 polymer ?
#
loop_
_entity_poly.entity_id
_entity_poly.type
_entity_poly.pdbx_seq_one_letter_code
_entity_poly.pdbx_strand_id
1 'polypeptide(L)' 'SKVQFVSLASLCIHYDIQPAGTAHGAMSDVHTLSLVLQRMTYDLLLSISILLQRSFIAPA' A
#
# COMPACT_ATOMS: atom_id res chain seq x y z
N SER A 1 -16.54 13.06 -3.85
CA SER A 1 -16.38 11.96 -2.88
C SER A 1 -15.29 12.31 -1.88
N LYS A 2 -15.56 12.20 -0.57
CA LYS A 2 -14.52 12.35 0.45
C LYS A 2 -13.56 11.17 0.32
N VAL A 3 -12.28 11.43 0.08
CA VAL A 3 -11.24 10.40 0.21
C VAL A 3 -11.19 10.06 1.70
N GLN A 4 -11.55 8.83 2.06
CA GLN A 4 -11.30 8.32 3.41
C GLN A 4 -9.80 8.08 3.54
N PHE A 5 -9.15 8.80 4.45
CA PHE A 5 -7.76 8.54 4.80
C PHE A 5 -7.70 7.20 5.56
N VAL A 6 -6.99 6.24 4.98
CA VAL A 6 -6.72 4.94 5.61
C VAL A 6 -5.30 4.99 6.19
N SER A 7 -5.16 4.60 7.46
CA SER A 7 -3.85 4.55 8.12
C SER A 7 -3.07 3.28 7.75
N LEU A 8 -1.74 3.35 7.79
CA LEU A 8 -0.88 2.17 7.55
C LEU A 8 -1.17 1.05 8.56
N ALA A 9 -1.42 1.40 9.83
CA ALA A 9 -1.79 0.42 10.86
C ALA A 9 -3.10 -0.32 10.54
N SER A 10 -4.11 0.39 10.02
CA SER A 10 -5.38 -0.23 9.60
C SER A 10 -5.17 -1.21 8.43
N LEU A 11 -4.27 -0.88 7.49
CA LEU A 11 -3.91 -1.76 6.38
C LEU A 11 -3.16 -3.00 6.86
N CYS A 12 -2.27 -2.87 7.85
CA CYS A 12 -1.59 -4.02 8.44
C CYS A 12 -2.57 -4.99 9.08
N ILE A 13 -3.55 -4.49 9.84
CA ILE A 13 -4.60 -5.33 10.44
C ILE A 13 -5.44 -6.01 9.34
N HIS A 14 -5.88 -5.24 8.34
CA HIS A 14 -6.73 -5.76 7.27
C HIS A 14 -6.08 -6.91 6.51
N TYR A 15 -4.78 -6.77 6.25
CA TYR A 15 -4.04 -7.73 5.47
C TYR A 15 -3.40 -8.84 6.31
N ASP A 16 -3.35 -8.72 7.64
CA ASP A 16 -2.52 -9.55 8.52
C ASP A 16 -1.01 -9.39 8.21
N ILE A 17 -0.53 -8.15 8.22
CA ILE A 17 0.90 -7.79 8.13
C ILE A 17 1.41 -7.58 9.55
N GLN A 18 2.45 -8.32 9.95
CA GLN A 18 3.14 -8.06 11.19
C GLN A 18 3.92 -6.74 11.09
N PRO A 19 3.74 -5.78 12.01
CA PRO A 19 4.49 -4.54 11.99
C PRO A 19 5.99 -4.82 12.06
N ALA A 20 6.76 -4.24 11.15
CA ALA A 20 8.21 -4.25 11.28
C ALA A 20 8.63 -3.38 12.48
N GLY A 21 9.74 -3.74 13.13
CA GLY A 21 10.24 -3.05 14.32
C GLY A 21 10.53 -1.56 14.08
N THR A 22 10.74 -0.81 15.17
CA THR A 22 10.91 0.66 15.14
C THR A 22 12.29 1.13 14.66
N ALA A 23 13.23 0.20 14.47
CA ALA A 23 14.55 0.54 13.93
C ALA A 23 14.41 0.96 12.45
N HIS A 24 14.89 2.16 12.12
CA HIS A 24 14.78 2.75 10.78
C HIS A 24 13.33 2.97 10.32
N GLY A 25 12.51 3.65 11.14
CA GLY A 25 11.06 3.85 10.93
C GLY A 25 10.65 4.16 9.48
N ALA A 26 11.32 5.07 8.78
CA ALA A 26 11.01 5.36 7.37
C ALA A 26 11.20 4.15 6.43
N MET A 27 12.24 3.35 6.65
CA MET A 27 12.49 2.13 5.87
C MET A 27 11.49 1.03 6.24
N SER A 28 11.12 0.95 7.51
CA SER A 28 10.07 0.06 8.02
C SER A 28 8.71 0.39 7.39
N ASP A 29 8.37 1.67 7.27
CA ASP A 29 7.16 2.15 6.61
C ASP A 29 7.16 1.80 5.12
N VAL A 30 8.26 2.03 4.41
CA VAL A 30 8.40 1.69 2.98
C VAL A 30 8.25 0.19 2.76
N HIS A 31 8.88 -0.63 3.61
CA HIS A 31 8.75 -2.08 3.54
C HIS A 31 7.29 -2.52 3.74
N THR A 32 6.63 -1.96 4.76
CA THR A 32 5.22 -2.26 5.07
C THR A 32 4.29 -1.84 3.93
N LEU A 33 4.47 -0.64 3.38
CA LEU A 33 3.72 -0.16 2.22
C LEU A 33 3.91 -1.04 0.98
N SER A 34 5.11 -1.58 0.78
CA SER A 34 5.39 -2.50 -0.33
C SER A 34 4.62 -3.82 -0.20
N LEU A 35 4.52 -4.37 1.01
CA LEU A 35 3.70 -5.57 1.29
C LEU A 35 2.21 -5.30 1.09
N VAL A 36 1.71 -4.15 1.55
CA VAL A 36 0.33 -3.72 1.29
C VAL A 36 0.07 -3.65 -0.21
N LEU A 37 0.95 -2.99 -0.97
CA LEU A 37 0.80 -2.85 -2.41
C LEU A 37 0.76 -4.23 -3.10
N GLN A 38 1.63 -5.15 -2.72
CA GLN A 38 1.65 -6.52 -3.24
C GLN A 38 0.31 -7.24 -2.99
N ARG A 39 -0.24 -7.15 -1.77
CA ARG A 39 -1.52 -7.76 -1.41
C ARG A 39 -2.69 -7.14 -2.17
N MET A 40 -2.71 -5.80 -2.30
CA MET A 40 -3.70 -5.11 -3.12
C MET A 40 -3.65 -5.55 -4.59
N THR A 41 -2.46 -5.70 -5.17
CA THR A 41 -2.34 -6.17 -6.57
C THR A 41 -2.84 -7.59 -6.76
N TYR A 42 -2.64 -8.46 -5.76
CA TYR A 42 -3.16 -9.83 -5.78
C TYR A 42 -4.68 -9.86 -5.71
N ASP A 43 -5.27 -9.17 -4.72
CA ASP A 43 -6.72 -9.17 -4.50
C ASP A 43 -7.50 -8.55 -5.66
N LEU A 44 -6.96 -7.48 -6.26
CA LEU A 44 -7.59 -6.79 -7.37
C LEU A 44 -7.33 -7.45 -8.72
N LEU A 45 -6.54 -8.53 -8.76
CA LEU A 45 -6.07 -9.17 -9.99
C LEU A 45 -5.43 -8.17 -10.96
N LEU A 46 -4.74 -7.17 -10.41
CA LEU A 46 -4.08 -6.11 -11.16
C LEU A 46 -2.60 -6.38 -11.22
N SER A 47 -2.02 -6.32 -12.41
CA SER A 47 -0.56 -6.25 -12.51
C SER A 47 -0.06 -4.92 -11.94
N ILE A 48 1.16 -4.95 -11.40
CA ILE A 48 1.85 -3.73 -10.94
C ILE A 48 1.88 -2.67 -12.06
N SER A 49 2.08 -3.08 -13.31
CA SER A 49 2.08 -2.17 -14.47
C SER A 49 0.77 -1.42 -14.66
N ILE A 50 -0.38 -2.09 -14.56
CA ILE A 50 -1.70 -1.45 -14.70
C ILE A 50 -1.95 -0.50 -13.53
N LEU A 51 -1.56 -0.89 -12.31
CA LEU A 51 -1.71 -0.04 -11.14
C LEU A 51 -0.90 1.25 -11.28
N LEU A 52 0.39 1.14 -11.63
CA LEU A 52 1.24 2.30 -11.89
C LEU A 52 0.68 3.20 -12.99
N GLN A 53 0.21 2.61 -14.09
CA GLN A 53 -0.40 3.37 -15.17
C GLN A 53 -1.61 4.16 -14.67
N ARG A 54 -2.48 3.59 -13.83
CA ARG A 54 -3.69 4.30 -13.35
C ARG A 54 -3.42 5.30 -12.22
N SER A 55 -2.38 5.07 -11.42
CA SER A 55 -2.05 5.92 -10.26
C SER A 55 -1.32 7.20 -10.62
N PHE A 56 -0.57 7.22 -11.73
CA PHE A 56 0.30 8.35 -12.11
C PHE A 56 -0.11 9.06 -13.41
N ILE A 57 -1.30 8.81 -13.94
CA ILE A 57 -1.85 9.66 -15.01
C ILE A 57 -2.23 11.01 -14.40
N ALA A 58 -1.46 12.05 -14.72
CA ALA A 58 -1.88 13.42 -14.47
C ALA A 58 -3.14 13.69 -15.32
N PRO A 59 -4.23 14.23 -14.74
CA PRO A 59 -5.36 14.69 -15.53
C PRO A 59 -4.85 15.79 -16.49
N ALA A 60 -5.16 15.63 -17.77
CA ALA A 60 -4.88 16.62 -18.81
C ALA A 60 -5.69 17.91 -18.60
#